data_AF-J9D5L1-F1
#
_entry.id   AF-J9D5L1-F1
#
_cell.length_a   1.000
_cell.length_b   1.000
_cell.length_c   1.000
_cell.angle_alpha   90.00
_cell.angle_beta   90.00
_cell.angle_gamma   90.00
#
_symmetry.space_group_name_H-M   'P 1'
#
loop_
_entity.id
_entity.type
_entity.pdbx_description
1 polymer ?
#
loop_
_entity_poly.entity_id
_entity_poly.type
_entity_poly.pdbx_seq_one_letter_code
_entity_poly.pdbx_strand_id
1 'polypeptide(L)'
;MDWFQSLFTTTDSVAHIVVLYSLVIAVGVVLGKIKIGSISLGVTFVLFAGIVVGHIYNALGIHDPNGGFACPANVLTFIQDFGLILFVYCIGLQVGPGFFQSFKKGGLQMNMITIGIVLLNVLTMLGLYFLVFDTSDPTSLPMAVGVLYGAVTNTPGLGAAQEAINTMGIDMHGQN
;
A
#
# COMPACT_ATOMS: atom_id res chain seq x y z
N MET A 1 -6.22 -36.84 5.81
CA MET A 1 -6.27 -35.62 6.67
C MET A 1 -6.04 -34.43 5.73
N ASP A 2 -6.83 -34.39 4.66
CA ASP A 2 -6.48 -33.61 3.46
C ASP A 2 -7.22 -32.27 3.48
N TRP A 3 -8.39 -32.22 4.13
CA TRP A 3 -9.19 -31.01 4.31
C TRP A 3 -8.44 -29.88 5.03
N PHE A 4 -7.58 -30.20 5.99
CA PHE A 4 -6.80 -29.20 6.73
C PHE A 4 -5.66 -28.64 5.87
N GLN A 5 -5.03 -29.48 5.05
CA GLN A 5 -4.00 -29.03 4.11
C GLN A 5 -4.61 -28.21 2.97
N SER A 6 -5.75 -28.64 2.41
CA SER A 6 -6.53 -27.88 1.42
C SER A 6 -6.93 -26.50 1.92
N LEU A 7 -7.13 -26.34 3.23
CA LEU A 7 -7.44 -25.04 3.83
C LEU A 7 -6.28 -24.04 3.77
N PHE A 8 -5.03 -24.49 3.58
CA PHE A 8 -3.84 -23.64 3.46
C PHE A 8 -3.22 -23.63 2.05
N THR A 9 -3.60 -24.56 1.17
CA THR A 9 -3.04 -24.70 -0.19
C THR A 9 -4.02 -24.41 -1.31
N THR A 10 -5.34 -24.46 -1.06
CA THR A 10 -6.35 -24.13 -2.07
C THR A 10 -6.61 -22.62 -2.07
N THR A 11 -5.81 -21.88 -2.84
CA THR A 11 -5.89 -20.41 -2.94
C THR A 11 -7.26 -19.90 -3.38
N ASP A 12 -7.97 -20.65 -4.22
CA ASP A 12 -9.27 -20.25 -4.78
C ASP A 12 -10.43 -20.33 -3.78
N SER A 13 -10.21 -20.94 -2.61
CA SER A 13 -11.26 -21.11 -1.62
C SER A 13 -11.43 -19.85 -0.77
N VAL A 14 -12.67 -19.35 -0.66
CA VAL A 14 -13.02 -18.25 0.25
C VAL A 14 -12.62 -18.57 1.70
N ALA A 15 -12.72 -19.84 2.12
CA ALA A 15 -12.33 -20.27 3.45
C ALA A 15 -10.83 -20.09 3.69
N HIS A 16 -10.00 -20.41 2.69
CA HIS A 16 -8.56 -20.18 2.75
C HIS A 16 -8.24 -18.70 2.93
N ILE A 17 -8.82 -17.84 2.09
CA ILE A 17 -8.59 -16.39 2.09
C ILE A 17 -8.96 -15.79 3.45
N VAL A 18 -10.17 -16.08 3.95
CA VAL A 18 -10.63 -15.53 5.24
C VAL A 18 -9.73 -15.98 6.40
N VAL A 19 -9.34 -17.26 6.42
CA VAL A 19 -8.46 -17.78 7.48
C VAL A 19 -7.06 -17.17 7.38
N LEU A 20 -6.51 -17.04 6.17
CA LEU A 20 -5.20 -16.44 5.95
C LEU A 20 -5.16 -14.98 6.42
N TYR A 21 -6.07 -14.14 5.95
CA TYR A 21 -6.12 -12.72 6.34
C TYR A 21 -6.40 -12.55 7.83
N SER A 22 -7.33 -13.32 8.41
CA SER A 22 -7.62 -13.25 9.84
C SER A 22 -6.42 -13.65 10.70
N LEU A 23 -5.65 -14.67 10.29
CA LEU A 23 -4.43 -15.09 10.98
C LEU A 23 -3.35 -14.02 10.88
N VAL A 24 -3.10 -13.47 9.68
CA VAL A 24 -2.13 -12.39 9.47
C VAL A 24 -2.47 -11.18 10.35
N ILE A 25 -3.73 -10.76 10.35
CA ILE A 25 -4.20 -9.62 11.17
C ILE A 25 -4.08 -9.94 12.66
N ALA A 26 -4.53 -11.12 13.10
CA ALA A 26 -4.48 -11.51 14.50
C ALA A 26 -3.04 -11.57 15.03
N VAL A 27 -2.14 -12.22 14.30
CA VAL A 27 -0.71 -12.30 14.63
C VAL A 27 -0.09 -10.90 14.64
N GLY A 28 -0.33 -10.10 13.60
CA GLY A 28 0.17 -8.73 13.51
C GLY A 28 -0.30 -7.83 14.66
N VAL A 29 -1.57 -7.93 15.06
CA VAL A 29 -2.12 -7.16 16.19
C VAL A 29 -1.55 -7.63 17.54
N VAL A 30 -1.37 -8.93 17.72
CA VAL A 30 -0.75 -9.49 18.94
C VAL A 30 0.70 -9.05 19.05
N LEU A 31 1.48 -9.16 17.98
CA LEU A 31 2.85 -8.67 17.91
C LEU A 31 2.90 -7.15 18.13
N GLY A 32 1.91 -6.42 17.62
CA GLY A 32 1.72 -4.99 17.84
C GLY A 32 1.60 -4.53 19.29
N LYS A 33 1.20 -5.44 20.19
CA LYS A 33 1.12 -5.16 21.63
C LYS A 33 2.42 -5.42 22.37
N ILE A 34 3.38 -6.12 21.75
CA ILE A 34 4.68 -6.40 22.33
C ILE A 34 5.50 -5.11 22.30
N LYS A 35 5.90 -4.65 23.48
CA LYS A 35 6.77 -3.48 23.63
C LYS A 35 8.20 -3.96 23.85
N ILE A 36 9.14 -3.39 23.11
CA ILE A 36 10.57 -3.63 23.33
C ILE A 36 11.13 -2.33 23.90
N GLY A 37 11.37 -2.30 25.21
CA GLY A 37 11.74 -1.09 25.94
C GLY A 37 10.63 -0.03 25.91
N SER A 38 10.95 1.19 25.44
CA SER A 38 10.01 2.31 25.34
C SER A 38 9.33 2.42 23.97
N ILE A 39 9.66 1.56 23.00
CA ILE A 39 9.17 1.65 21.62
C ILE A 39 8.09 0.58 21.39
N SER A 40 6.97 0.99 20.80
CA SER A 40 5.91 0.13 20.30
C SER A 40 5.60 0.51 18.86
N LEU A 41 5.64 -0.46 17.95
CA LEU A 41 5.27 -0.25 16.54
C LEU A 41 3.74 -0.37 16.33
N GLY A 42 2.99 -0.83 17.33
CA GLY A 42 1.53 -0.87 17.29
C GLY A 42 0.99 -1.67 16.10
N VAL A 43 -0.02 -1.12 15.43
CA VAL A 43 -0.70 -1.78 14.30
C VAL A 43 0.22 -1.99 13.09
N THR A 44 1.37 -1.31 13.02
CA THR A 44 2.36 -1.48 11.94
C THR A 44 2.92 -2.92 11.88
N PHE A 45 2.87 -3.69 12.96
CA PHE A 45 3.25 -5.11 12.93
C PHE A 45 2.37 -5.97 12.01
N VAL A 46 1.15 -5.52 11.68
CA VAL A 46 0.29 -6.19 10.68
C VAL A 46 0.93 -6.16 9.29
N LEU A 47 1.60 -5.05 8.91
CA LEU A 47 2.35 -4.96 7.66
C LEU A 47 3.49 -5.98 7.62
N PHE A 48 4.30 -6.05 8.67
CA PHE A 48 5.42 -6.99 8.75
C PHE A 48 4.96 -8.45 8.74
N ALA A 49 3.87 -8.77 9.46
CA ALA A 49 3.27 -10.10 9.41
C ALA A 49 2.81 -10.46 7.98
N GLY A 50 2.17 -9.52 7.27
CA GLY A 50 1.77 -9.68 5.87
C GLY A 50 2.96 -9.91 4.94
N ILE A 51 4.05 -9.14 5.08
CA ILE A 51 5.28 -9.31 4.28
C ILE A 51 5.90 -10.68 4.51
N VAL A 52 6.00 -11.13 5.77
CA VAL A 52 6.56 -12.44 6.11
C VAL A 52 5.71 -13.56 5.52
N VAL A 53 4.38 -13.48 5.65
CA VAL A 53 3.48 -14.49 5.07
C VAL A 53 3.57 -14.47 3.54
N GLY A 54 3.56 -13.30 2.90
CA GLY A 54 3.75 -13.16 1.45
C GLY A 54 5.08 -13.78 0.98
N HIS A 55 6.17 -13.55 1.71
CA HIS A 55 7.47 -14.16 1.41
C HIS A 55 7.44 -15.69 1.53
N ILE A 56 6.81 -16.22 2.57
CA ILE A 56 6.65 -17.68 2.76
C ILE A 56 5.84 -18.29 1.61
N TYR A 57 4.71 -17.68 1.22
CA TYR A 57 3.89 -18.17 0.11
C TYR A 57 4.61 -18.10 -1.24
N ASN A 58 5.39 -17.04 -1.46
CA ASN A 58 6.26 -16.92 -2.63
C ASN A 58 7.31 -18.05 -2.66
N ALA A 59 8.00 -18.28 -1.54
CA ALA A 59 9.05 -19.30 -1.41
C ALA A 59 8.53 -20.74 -1.53
N LEU A 60 7.30 -21.01 -1.09
CA LEU A 60 6.64 -22.31 -1.22
C LEU A 60 6.09 -22.57 -2.62
N GLY A 61 6.13 -21.59 -3.53
CA GLY A 61 5.59 -21.72 -4.89
C GLY A 61 4.07 -21.88 -4.92
N ILE A 62 3.37 -21.47 -3.85
CA ILE A 62 1.90 -21.52 -3.78
C ILE A 62 1.37 -20.28 -4.48
N HIS A 63 1.32 -20.36 -5.80
CA HIS A 63 0.91 -19.27 -6.68
C HIS A 63 -0.39 -19.67 -7.38
N ASP A 64 -1.31 -18.72 -7.51
CA ASP A 64 -2.49 -18.84 -8.36
C ASP A 64 -2.04 -18.85 -9.83
N PRO A 65 -2.60 -19.72 -10.69
CA PRO A 65 -2.37 -19.70 -12.14
C PRO A 65 -2.49 -18.32 -12.81
N ASN A 66 -3.25 -17.40 -12.22
CA ASN A 66 -3.46 -16.04 -12.73
C ASN A 66 -2.51 -14.98 -12.13
N GLY A 67 -1.41 -15.41 -11.47
CA GLY A 67 -0.37 -14.51 -10.97
C GLY A 67 -0.58 -13.99 -9.54
N GLY A 68 -1.59 -14.49 -8.83
CA GLY A 68 -1.80 -14.18 -7.41
C GLY A 68 -0.84 -14.93 -6.48
N PHE A 69 -0.38 -14.28 -5.41
CA PHE A 69 0.36 -14.92 -4.32
C PHE A 69 -0.55 -15.11 -3.12
N ALA A 70 -0.63 -16.32 -2.57
CA ALA A 70 -1.49 -16.69 -1.43
C ALA A 70 -3.01 -16.57 -1.62
N CYS A 71 -3.47 -15.83 -2.64
CA CYS A 71 -4.86 -15.51 -2.91
C CYS A 71 -4.99 -15.19 -4.41
N PRO A 72 -6.16 -15.42 -5.04
CA PRO A 72 -6.41 -15.04 -6.43
C PRO A 72 -6.15 -13.55 -6.67
N ALA A 73 -5.55 -13.22 -7.81
CA ALA A 73 -5.10 -11.85 -8.12
C ALA A 73 -6.24 -10.82 -8.02
N ASN A 74 -7.43 -11.16 -8.49
CA ASN A 74 -8.62 -10.31 -8.41
C ASN A 74 -9.05 -9.99 -6.97
N VAL A 75 -8.93 -10.96 -6.05
CA VAL A 75 -9.27 -10.74 -4.64
C VAL A 75 -8.20 -9.89 -3.96
N LEU A 76 -6.92 -10.06 -4.32
CA LEU A 76 -5.84 -9.24 -3.79
C LEU A 76 -6.02 -7.76 -4.16
N THR A 77 -6.24 -7.46 -5.44
CA THR A 77 -6.54 -6.10 -5.92
C THR A 77 -7.78 -5.54 -5.23
N PHE A 78 -8.86 -6.33 -5.15
CA PHE A 78 -10.07 -5.89 -4.47
C PHE A 78 -9.83 -5.52 -2.99
N ILE A 79 -9.11 -6.34 -2.23
CA ILE A 79 -8.83 -6.08 -0.81
C ILE A 79 -7.95 -4.83 -0.65
N GLN A 80 -6.97 -4.63 -1.55
CA GLN A 80 -6.11 -3.45 -1.55
C GLN A 80 -6.93 -2.18 -1.79
N ASP A 81 -7.75 -2.14 -2.83
CA ASP A 81 -8.55 -0.97 -3.20
C ASP A 81 -9.61 -0.69 -2.14
N PHE A 82 -10.31 -1.72 -1.68
CA PHE A 82 -11.31 -1.61 -0.63
C PHE A 82 -10.71 -1.10 0.67
N GLY A 83 -9.57 -1.66 1.09
CA GLY A 83 -8.85 -1.22 2.28
C GLY A 83 -8.38 0.24 2.16
N LEU A 84 -7.88 0.63 0.99
CA LEU A 84 -7.47 2.01 0.71
C LEU A 84 -8.64 2.99 0.75
N ILE A 85 -9.79 2.63 0.19
CA ILE A 85 -11.01 3.45 0.23
C ILE A 85 -11.45 3.66 1.68
N LEU A 86 -11.52 2.59 2.48
CA LEU A 86 -11.86 2.70 3.90
C LEU A 86 -10.86 3.56 4.67
N PHE A 87 -9.56 3.39 4.39
CA PHE A 87 -8.50 4.17 5.01
C PHE A 87 -8.64 5.67 4.70
N VAL A 88 -8.76 6.03 3.42
CA VAL A 88 -8.94 7.42 2.96
C VAL A 88 -10.22 8.02 3.53
N TYR A 89 -11.31 7.25 3.56
CA TYR A 89 -12.58 7.68 4.15
C TYR A 89 -12.44 7.99 5.65
N CYS A 90 -11.80 7.11 6.42
CA CYS A 90 -11.57 7.33 7.85
C CYS A 90 -10.68 8.55 8.12
N ILE A 91 -9.59 8.72 7.35
CA ILE A 91 -8.75 9.91 7.45
C ILE A 91 -9.57 11.16 7.11
N GLY A 92 -10.34 11.14 6.03
CA GLY A 92 -11.21 12.24 5.60
C GLY A 92 -12.21 12.68 6.68
N LEU A 93 -12.84 11.74 7.37
CA LEU A 93 -13.74 12.05 8.49
C LEU A 93 -13.01 12.64 9.70
N GLN A 94 -11.80 12.17 10.01
CA GLN A 94 -11.01 12.67 11.14
C GLN A 94 -10.46 14.08 10.89
N VAL A 95 -9.92 14.32 9.68
CA VAL A 95 -9.27 15.59 9.33
C VAL A 95 -10.25 16.64 8.79
N GLY A 96 -11.45 16.22 8.36
CA GLY A 96 -12.48 17.09 7.78
C GLY A 96 -12.88 18.30 8.65
N PRO A 97 -13.21 18.11 9.94
CA PRO A 97 -13.51 19.24 10.83
C PRO A 97 -12.32 20.19 11.03
N GLY A 98 -11.09 19.66 11.05
CA GLY A 98 -9.85 20.44 11.20
C GLY A 98 -9.50 21.27 9.97
N PHE A 99 -9.91 20.82 8.77
CA PHE A 99 -9.71 21.56 7.52
C PHE A 99 -10.35 22.94 7.55
N PHE A 100 -11.64 23.03 7.92
CA PHE A 100 -12.34 24.32 8.02
C PHE A 100 -11.84 25.22 9.15
N GLN A 101 -11.42 24.63 10.27
CA GLN A 101 -10.80 25.39 11.36
C GLN A 101 -9.47 26.03 10.94
N SER A 102 -8.72 25.36 10.06
CA SER A 102 -7.43 25.85 9.56
C SER A 102 -7.61 27.18 8.83
N PHE A 103 -8.64 27.35 7.99
CA PHE A 103 -8.89 28.61 7.26
C PHE A 103 -9.14 29.82 8.17
N LYS A 104 -9.72 29.62 9.37
CA LYS A 104 -10.03 30.72 10.29
C LYS A 104 -8.81 31.26 11.05
N LYS A 105 -7.72 30.50 11.15
CA LYS A 105 -6.57 30.80 12.01
C LYS A 105 -5.26 30.93 11.22
N GLY A 106 -5.24 31.82 10.23
CA GLY A 106 -4.07 32.00 9.35
C GLY A 106 -3.87 30.88 8.32
N GLY A 107 -4.91 30.10 8.02
CA GLY A 107 -4.84 28.93 7.14
C GLY A 107 -4.40 29.22 5.71
N LEU A 108 -4.54 30.45 5.24
CA LEU A 108 -4.02 30.82 3.92
C LEU A 108 -2.49 30.69 3.86
N GLN A 109 -1.78 31.16 4.89
CA GLN A 109 -0.32 31.06 4.94
C GLN A 109 0.13 29.59 5.04
N MET A 110 -0.55 28.78 5.86
CA MET A 110 -0.25 27.35 5.99
C MET A 110 -0.55 26.58 4.70
N ASN A 111 -1.64 26.90 4.01
CA ASN A 111 -1.94 26.30 2.70
C ASN A 111 -0.89 26.68 1.65
N MET A 112 -0.42 27.92 1.61
CA MET A 112 0.63 28.34 0.68
C MET A 112 1.94 27.58 0.93
N ILE A 113 2.31 27.35 2.20
CA ILE A 113 3.47 26.53 2.55
C ILE A 113 3.27 25.08 2.11
N THR A 114 2.10 24.49 2.38
CA THR A 114 1.77 23.12 1.95
C THR A 114 1.83 22.97 0.44
N ILE A 115 1.23 23.90 -0.32
CA ILE A 115 1.31 23.91 -1.79
C ILE A 115 2.77 24.01 -2.24
N GLY A 116 3.57 24.87 -1.62
CA GLY A 116 4.99 24.99 -1.90
C GLY A 116 5.76 23.68 -1.68
N ILE A 117 5.48 22.96 -0.59
CA ILE A 117 6.08 21.65 -0.30
C ILE A 117 5.66 20.60 -1.32
N VAL A 118 4.37 20.55 -1.68
CA VAL A 118 3.86 19.61 -2.70
C VAL A 118 4.53 19.86 -4.05
N LEU A 119 4.59 21.12 -4.48
CA LEU A 119 5.26 21.51 -5.73
C LEU A 119 6.75 21.17 -5.68
N LEU A 120 7.44 21.45 -4.58
CA LEU A 120 8.86 21.11 -4.40
C LEU A 120 9.11 19.61 -4.53
N ASN A 121 8.24 18.77 -3.92
CA ASN A 121 8.34 17.32 -4.03
C ASN A 121 8.18 16.84 -5.48
N VAL A 122 7.18 17.37 -6.21
CA VAL A 122 6.96 17.04 -7.62
C VAL A 122 8.12 17.52 -8.48
N LEU A 123 8.60 18.74 -8.28
CA LEU A 123 9.75 19.29 -9.01
C LEU A 123 11.03 18.48 -8.74
N THR A 124 11.25 18.05 -7.51
CA THR A 124 12.39 17.21 -7.14
C THR A 124 12.29 15.84 -7.81
N MET A 125 11.10 15.24 -7.81
CA MET A 125 10.84 13.97 -8.50
C MET A 125 11.08 14.09 -10.01
N LEU A 126 10.57 15.14 -10.66
CA LEU A 126 10.80 15.39 -12.08
C LEU A 126 12.27 15.69 -12.37
N GLY A 127 12.94 16.47 -11.52
CA GLY A 127 14.37 16.75 -11.64
C GLY A 127 15.20 15.46 -11.56
N LEU A 128 14.91 14.58 -10.60
CA LEU A 128 15.57 13.28 -10.49
C LEU A 128 15.22 12.37 -11.67
N TYR A 129 13.97 12.39 -12.14
CA TYR A 129 13.53 11.63 -13.31
C TYR A 129 14.37 11.95 -14.55
N PHE A 130 14.57 13.24 -14.87
CA PHE A 130 15.36 13.64 -16.03
C PHE A 130 16.88 13.49 -15.85
N LEU A 131 17.38 13.44 -14.61
CA LEU A 131 18.82 13.37 -14.33
C LEU A 131 19.35 11.96 -14.06
N VAL A 132 18.52 11.08 -13.49
CA VAL A 132 18.94 9.78 -12.95
C VAL A 132 18.23 8.62 -13.62
N PHE A 133 16.98 8.80 -14.04
CA PHE A 133 16.18 7.73 -14.63
C PHE A 133 16.32 7.71 -16.16
N ASP A 134 16.18 6.52 -16.75
CA ASP A 134 16.13 6.38 -18.21
C ASP A 134 14.74 6.81 -18.70
N THR A 135 14.68 7.97 -19.34
CA THR A 135 13.44 8.54 -19.89
C THR A 135 12.92 7.77 -21.12
N SER A 136 13.70 6.83 -21.64
CA SER A 136 13.31 5.98 -22.77
C SER A 136 12.49 4.77 -22.32
N ASP A 137 12.56 4.41 -21.04
CA ASP A 137 11.82 3.31 -20.44
C ASP A 137 10.44 3.79 -19.94
N PRO A 138 9.32 3.24 -20.44
CA PRO A 138 7.98 3.62 -19.99
C PRO A 138 7.71 3.32 -18.50
N THR A 139 8.49 2.44 -17.87
CA THR A 139 8.34 2.05 -16.45
C THR A 139 9.03 3.01 -15.49
N SER A 140 9.97 3.84 -15.98
CA SER A 140 10.79 4.70 -15.13
C SER A 140 9.98 5.81 -14.45
N LEU A 141 8.96 6.34 -15.13
CA LEU A 141 8.08 7.36 -14.57
C LEU A 141 7.18 6.78 -13.46
N PRO A 142 6.42 5.68 -13.67
CA PRO A 142 5.74 4.94 -12.61
C PRO A 142 6.62 4.66 -11.38
N MET A 143 7.85 4.19 -11.59
CA MET A 143 8.81 3.93 -10.51
C MET A 143 9.17 5.21 -9.74
N ALA A 144 9.46 6.31 -10.44
CA ALA A 144 9.76 7.59 -9.80
C ALA A 144 8.56 8.16 -9.01
N VAL A 145 7.34 7.95 -9.51
CA VAL A 145 6.09 8.29 -8.79
C VAL A 145 5.96 7.42 -7.52
N GLY A 146 6.23 6.12 -7.62
CA GLY A 146 6.22 5.21 -6.47
C GLY A 146 7.23 5.62 -5.39
N VAL A 147 8.46 5.96 -5.80
CA VAL A 147 9.51 6.48 -4.91
C VAL A 147 9.09 7.78 -4.23
N LEU A 148 8.48 8.72 -4.97
CA LEU A 148 7.95 9.96 -4.40
C LEU A 148 6.95 9.67 -3.28
N TYR A 149 5.92 8.86 -3.54
CA TYR A 149 4.89 8.56 -2.55
C TYR A 149 5.43 7.74 -1.37
N GLY A 150 6.43 6.89 -1.58
CA GLY A 150 7.18 6.24 -0.50
C GLY A 150 7.94 7.23 0.37
N ALA A 151 8.70 8.15 -0.25
CA ALA A 151 9.51 9.16 0.44
C ALA A 151 8.66 10.15 1.25
N VAL A 152 7.50 10.56 0.73
CA VAL A 152 6.57 11.43 1.47
C VAL A 152 5.60 10.66 2.37
N THR A 153 5.77 9.34 2.52
CA THR A 153 4.92 8.47 3.35
C THR A 153 3.42 8.59 3.04
N ASN A 154 3.08 8.76 1.76
CA ASN A 154 1.72 9.00 1.28
C ASN A 154 1.15 7.76 0.58
N THR A 155 0.78 6.75 1.37
CA THR A 155 0.16 5.50 0.91
C THR A 155 -1.10 5.69 0.03
N PRO A 156 -2.04 6.61 0.32
CA PRO A 156 -3.18 6.81 -0.57
C PRO A 156 -2.79 7.45 -1.90
N GLY A 157 -1.75 8.29 -1.92
CA GLY A 157 -1.14 8.76 -3.17
C GLY A 157 -0.54 7.62 -4.00
N LEU A 158 0.14 6.66 -3.36
CA LEU A 158 0.68 5.47 -4.03
C LEU A 158 -0.44 4.61 -4.64
N GLY A 159 -1.53 4.38 -3.91
CA GLY A 159 -2.66 3.63 -4.44
C GLY A 159 -3.34 4.33 -5.62
N ALA A 160 -3.50 5.65 -5.56
CA ALA A 160 -4.01 6.43 -6.69
C ALA A 160 -3.08 6.38 -7.92
N ALA A 161 -1.76 6.34 -7.70
CA ALA A 161 -0.80 6.17 -8.79
C ALA A 161 -0.89 4.79 -9.45
N GLN A 162 -1.04 3.73 -8.65
CA GLN A 162 -1.23 2.38 -9.16
C GLN A 162 -2.48 2.28 -10.04
N GLU A 163 -3.58 2.88 -9.61
CA GLU A 163 -4.82 2.88 -10.38
C GLU A 163 -4.70 3.68 -11.70
N ALA A 164 -3.94 4.79 -11.68
CA ALA A 164 -3.65 5.53 -12.90
C ALA A 164 -2.81 4.70 -13.88
N ILE A 165 -1.80 3.96 -13.41
CA ILE A 165 -0.99 3.05 -14.24
C ILE A 165 -1.87 1.98 -14.89
N ASN A 166 -2.75 1.35 -14.09
CA ASN A 166 -3.70 0.34 -14.56
C ASN A 166 -4.63 0.90 -15.64
N THR A 167 -5.18 2.10 -15.42
CA THR A 167 -6.09 2.77 -16.36
C THR A 167 -5.40 3.15 -17.68
N MET A 168 -4.13 3.57 -17.62
CA MET A 168 -3.34 3.91 -18.79
C MET A 168 -2.82 2.67 -19.55
N GLY A 169 -2.94 1.47 -18.97
CA GLY A 169 -2.49 0.22 -19.59
C GLY A 169 -0.97 0.12 -19.73
N ILE A 170 -0.21 0.77 -18.84
CA ILE A 170 1.26 0.67 -18.84
C ILE A 170 1.66 -0.70 -18.27
N ASP A 171 2.23 -1.56 -19.12
CA ASP A 171 2.79 -2.85 -18.68
C ASP A 171 4.12 -2.61 -17.95
N MET A 172 4.13 -2.96 -16.67
CA MET A 172 5.27 -2.79 -15.78
C MET A 172 6.16 -4.04 -15.72
N HIS A 173 5.94 -5.04 -16.58
CA HIS A 173 6.76 -6.26 -16.69
C HIS A 173 7.03 -6.97 -15.35
N GLY A 174 6.06 -6.95 -14.42
CA GLY A 174 6.20 -7.55 -13.09
C GLY A 174 6.93 -6.69 -12.06
N GLN A 175 7.11 -5.39 -12.31
CA GLN A 175 7.62 -4.41 -11.34
C GLN A 175 6.51 -3.75 -10.50
N ASN A 176 5.30 -4.31 -10.51
CA ASN A 176 4.16 -3.91 -9.69
C ASN A 176 4.17 -4.61 -8.33
#